data_AF-A0A256ZSU1-F1
#
_entry.id   AF-A0A256ZSU1-F1
#
_cell.length_a   1.000
_cell.length_b   1.000
_cell.length_c   1.000
_cell.angle_alpha   90.00
_cell.angle_beta   90.00
_cell.angle_gamma   90.00
#
_symmetry.space_group_name_H-M   'P 1'
#
loop_
_entity.id
_entity.type
_entity.pdbx_description
1 polymer ?
#
loop_
_entity_poly.entity_id
_entity_poly.type
_entity_poly.pdbx_seq_one_letter_code
_entity_poly.pdbx_strand_id
1 'polypeptide(L)'
;ISPKHRVVRKKFQSNDYILEPIEEVCKLKSPFIIPIAGRNKNKDAKISDEQIKLMAWIISEGTIERPGKHRCCYRVSIYQSKEKNKKNYEEIVKLLKHFKLKYYESESASLGNKVARLRLNAESSRKIHKWFGTRDSVGFIPDILLNMSERQSKLFIHTYLKADGFENCKRKSFYNRKYSFYKYYA
;
A
#
# COMPACT_ATOMS: atom_id res chain seq x y z
N ILE A 1 22.69 14.60 9.87
CA ILE A 1 22.02 15.92 9.69
C ILE A 1 23.13 16.93 9.45
N SER A 2 23.05 17.75 8.41
CA SER A 2 24.10 18.72 8.07
C SER A 2 24.02 19.97 8.96
N PRO A 3 25.10 20.77 9.06
CA PRO A 3 25.06 22.06 9.74
C PRO A 3 23.96 22.97 9.17
N LYS A 4 23.31 23.76 10.02
CA LYS A 4 22.17 24.66 9.71
C LYS A 4 20.92 23.95 9.18
N HIS A 5 20.84 22.63 9.25
CA HIS A 5 19.64 21.90 8.88
C HIS A 5 18.49 22.29 9.81
N ARG A 6 17.38 22.75 9.24
CA ARG A 6 16.25 23.25 10.01
C ARG A 6 15.27 22.13 10.33
N VAL A 7 14.78 22.12 11.56
CA VAL A 7 13.83 21.14 12.07
C VAL A 7 12.58 21.88 12.55
N VAL A 8 11.41 21.32 12.22
CA VAL A 8 10.13 21.80 12.76
C VAL A 8 9.88 21.11 14.10
N ARG A 9 9.59 21.88 15.14
CA ARG A 9 9.11 21.35 16.43
C ARG A 9 7.93 22.15 16.96
N LYS A 10 7.17 21.54 17.86
CA LYS A 10 6.14 22.21 18.66
C LYS A 10 6.83 23.09 19.72
N LYS A 11 6.34 24.32 19.91
CA LYS A 11 6.78 25.18 21.01
C LYS A 11 6.38 24.56 22.35
N PHE A 12 7.21 24.75 23.38
CA PHE A 12 6.82 24.34 24.73
C PHE A 12 5.61 25.18 25.17
N GLN A 13 4.63 24.52 25.81
CA GLN A 13 3.43 25.17 26.36
C GLN A 13 2.55 25.92 25.34
N SER A 14 2.75 25.71 24.02
CA SER A 14 1.93 26.29 22.95
C SER A 14 1.56 25.23 21.91
N ASN A 15 0.50 25.48 21.12
CA ASN A 15 0.14 24.67 19.96
C ASN A 15 0.81 25.11 18.65
N ASP A 16 1.69 26.10 18.72
CA ASP A 16 2.42 26.62 17.56
C ASP A 16 3.65 25.79 17.24
N TYR A 17 4.07 25.89 15.97
CA TYR A 17 5.29 25.27 15.47
C TYR A 17 6.36 26.31 15.19
N ILE A 18 7.61 25.93 15.40
CA ILE A 18 8.79 26.74 15.08
C ILE A 18 9.74 25.92 14.21
N LEU A 19 10.38 26.60 13.24
CA LEU A 19 11.40 26.05 12.37
C LEU A 19 12.74 26.67 12.76
N GLU A 20 13.64 25.87 13.35
CA GLU A 20 14.93 26.35 13.83
C GLU A 20 16.08 25.38 13.46
N PRO A 21 17.34 25.84 13.41
CA PRO A 21 18.49 24.98 13.15
C PRO A 21 18.63 23.88 14.21
N ILE A 22 19.09 22.71 13.78
CA ILE A 22 19.29 21.55 14.68
C ILE A 22 20.21 21.87 15.86
N GLU A 23 21.17 22.78 15.68
CA GLU A 23 22.10 23.20 16.73
C GLU A 23 21.38 23.85 17.90
N GLU A 24 20.34 24.66 17.65
CA GLU A 24 19.52 25.27 18.70
C GLU A 24 18.63 24.23 19.37
N VAL A 25 18.08 23.30 18.59
CA VAL A 25 17.29 22.18 19.12
C VAL A 25 18.13 21.27 20.02
N CYS A 26 19.38 20.99 19.66
CA CYS A 26 20.31 20.17 20.45
C CYS A 26 20.71 20.81 21.78
N LYS A 27 20.59 22.14 21.94
CA LYS A 27 20.82 22.83 23.22
C LYS A 27 19.68 22.64 24.22
N LEU A 28 18.50 22.18 23.77
CA LEU A 28 17.35 21.97 24.64
C LEU A 28 17.61 20.80 25.59
N LYS A 29 17.46 21.05 26.90
CA LYS A 29 17.57 20.00 27.93
C LYS A 29 16.34 19.09 28.01
N SER A 30 15.19 19.57 27.54
CA SER A 30 13.91 18.87 27.59
C SER A 30 13.57 18.23 26.25
N PRO A 31 12.90 17.06 26.25
CA PRO A 31 12.46 16.41 25.01
C PRO A 31 11.49 17.32 24.23
N PHE A 32 11.68 17.42 22.92
CA PHE A 32 10.87 18.25 22.03
C PHE A 32 10.00 17.39 21.10
N ILE A 33 8.85 17.92 20.70
CA ILE A 33 7.89 17.21 19.85
C ILE A 33 8.07 17.66 18.41
N ILE A 34 8.43 16.73 17.52
CA ILE A 34 8.40 16.93 16.07
C ILE A 34 7.01 16.54 15.55
N PRO A 35 6.36 17.35 14.69
CA PRO A 35 5.13 16.93 14.04
C PRO A 35 5.39 15.71 13.15
N ILE A 36 4.77 14.59 13.47
CA ILE A 36 4.98 13.30 12.78
C ILE A 36 4.12 13.19 11.51
N ALA A 37 3.04 13.98 11.39
CA ALA A 37 2.17 13.98 10.22
C ALA A 37 1.44 15.32 10.05
N GLY A 38 1.18 15.72 8.80
CA GLY A 38 0.32 16.83 8.45
C GLY A 38 -1.13 16.39 8.21
N ARG A 39 -2.08 17.33 8.26
CA ARG A 39 -3.47 17.06 7.84
C ARG A 39 -3.52 17.01 6.32
N ASN A 40 -4.04 15.91 5.77
CA ASN A 40 -4.26 15.79 4.34
C ASN A 40 -5.51 16.60 3.95
N LYS A 41 -5.35 17.57 3.05
CA LYS A 41 -6.45 18.43 2.55
C LYS A 41 -7.02 17.94 1.22
N ASN A 42 -6.52 16.83 0.68
CA ASN A 42 -6.98 16.29 -0.59
C ASN A 42 -8.44 15.81 -0.46
N LYS A 43 -9.22 16.09 -1.51
CA LYS A 43 -10.57 15.55 -1.65
C LYS A 43 -10.51 14.07 -2.03
N ASP A 44 -11.61 13.35 -1.85
CA ASP A 44 -11.71 11.95 -2.27
C ASP A 44 -11.40 11.84 -3.77
N ALA A 45 -10.48 10.94 -4.10
CA ALA A 45 -10.15 10.60 -5.47
C ALA A 45 -11.34 9.87 -6.13
N LYS A 46 -11.45 9.97 -7.46
CA LYS A 46 -12.50 9.31 -8.27
C LYS A 46 -12.26 7.80 -8.40
N ILE A 47 -12.16 7.11 -7.26
CA ILE A 47 -11.93 5.68 -7.13
C ILE A 47 -12.86 5.15 -6.03
N SER A 48 -13.47 3.98 -6.25
CA SER A 48 -14.36 3.39 -5.24
C SER A 48 -13.57 2.73 -4.12
N ASP A 49 -14.20 2.61 -2.95
CA ASP A 49 -13.61 1.94 -1.79
C ASP A 49 -13.29 0.46 -2.09
N GLU A 50 -14.12 -0.23 -2.89
CA GLU A 50 -13.87 -1.59 -3.36
C GLU A 50 -12.64 -1.68 -4.26
N GLN A 51 -12.43 -0.67 -5.11
CA GLN A 51 -11.29 -0.64 -6.02
C GLN A 51 -10.01 -0.40 -5.21
N ILE A 52 -10.03 0.49 -4.22
CA ILE A 52 -8.92 0.71 -3.28
C ILE A 52 -8.54 -0.60 -2.58
N LYS A 53 -9.54 -1.31 -2.03
CA LYS A 53 -9.32 -2.60 -1.35
C LYS A 53 -8.69 -3.63 -2.28
N LEU A 54 -9.22 -3.77 -3.50
CA LEU A 54 -8.72 -4.74 -4.47
C LEU A 54 -7.29 -4.40 -4.92
N MET A 55 -6.98 -3.12 -5.12
CA MET A 55 -5.62 -2.68 -5.43
C MET A 55 -4.65 -2.97 -4.28
N ALA A 56 -5.06 -2.77 -3.02
CA ALA A 56 -4.24 -3.12 -1.85
C ALA A 56 -3.91 -4.62 -1.81
N TRP A 57 -4.90 -5.49 -2.04
CA TRP A 57 -4.69 -6.94 -2.14
C TRP A 57 -3.72 -7.31 -3.27
N ILE A 58 -3.85 -6.68 -4.43
CA ILE A 58 -2.98 -6.93 -5.58
C ILE A 58 -1.55 -6.43 -5.32
N ILE A 59 -1.36 -5.31 -4.62
CA ILE A 59 0.00 -4.82 -4.31
C ILE A 59 0.71 -5.75 -3.31
N SER A 60 -0.03 -6.28 -2.33
CA SER A 60 0.54 -7.16 -1.29
C SER A 60 0.80 -8.58 -1.80
N GLU A 61 -0.21 -9.20 -2.40
CA GLU A 61 -0.22 -10.65 -2.71
C GLU A 61 -0.20 -10.93 -4.23
N GLY A 62 -0.27 -9.88 -5.04
CA GLY A 62 -0.36 -9.99 -6.49
C GLY A 62 1.01 -10.17 -7.14
N THR A 63 1.02 -11.00 -8.17
CA THR A 63 2.17 -11.19 -9.05
C THR A 63 1.73 -11.05 -10.50
N ILE A 64 2.64 -10.60 -11.35
CA ILE A 64 2.42 -10.58 -12.79
C ILE A 64 3.24 -11.70 -13.44
N GLU A 65 2.55 -12.55 -14.18
CA GLU A 65 3.20 -13.42 -15.13
C GLU A 65 3.50 -12.63 -16.40
N ARG A 66 4.78 -12.57 -16.77
CA ARG A 66 5.21 -11.96 -18.03
C ARG A 66 4.86 -12.86 -19.22
N PRO A 67 4.60 -12.26 -20.40
CA PRO A 67 4.47 -13.03 -21.63
C PRO A 67 5.76 -13.82 -21.91
N GLY A 68 5.62 -15.03 -22.43
CA GLY A 68 6.72 -15.91 -22.82
C GLY A 68 6.51 -16.44 -24.23
N LYS A 69 7.34 -17.38 -24.68
CA LYS A 69 7.36 -17.89 -26.08
C LYS A 69 5.98 -18.35 -26.61
N HIS A 70 5.11 -18.85 -25.74
CA HIS A 70 3.76 -19.32 -26.08
C HIS A 70 2.61 -18.52 -25.43
N ARG A 71 2.91 -17.40 -24.77
CA ARG A 71 1.90 -16.61 -24.02
C ARG A 71 2.10 -15.12 -24.30
N CYS A 72 1.09 -14.47 -24.89
CA CYS A 72 1.18 -13.08 -25.32
C CYS A 72 0.62 -12.06 -24.31
N CYS A 73 0.19 -12.46 -23.12
CA CYS A 73 -0.50 -11.57 -22.17
C CYS A 73 0.12 -11.57 -20.77
N TYR A 74 0.22 -10.36 -20.20
CA TYR A 74 0.51 -10.13 -18.80
C TYR A 74 -0.70 -10.56 -17.97
N ARG A 75 -0.53 -11.55 -17.11
CA ARG A 75 -1.62 -12.08 -16.27
C ARG A 75 -1.35 -11.79 -14.81
N VAL A 76 -2.34 -11.21 -14.14
CA VAL A 76 -2.29 -10.96 -12.70
C VAL A 76 -2.75 -12.21 -11.96
N SER A 77 -1.95 -12.70 -11.03
CA SER A 77 -2.29 -13.80 -10.12
C SER A 77 -2.22 -13.32 -8.69
N ILE A 78 -3.23 -13.63 -7.89
CA ILE A 78 -3.26 -13.37 -6.45
C ILE A 78 -3.12 -14.71 -5.73
N TYR A 79 -2.22 -14.78 -4.75
CA TYR A 79 -2.01 -15.97 -3.94
C TYR A 79 -2.60 -15.74 -2.56
N GLN A 80 -3.42 -16.68 -2.05
CA GLN A 80 -3.95 -16.58 -0.70
C GLN A 80 -4.24 -17.96 -0.11
N SER A 81 -3.92 -18.16 1.17
CA SER A 81 -4.21 -19.42 1.87
C SER A 81 -5.68 -19.50 2.29
N LYS A 82 -6.41 -20.49 1.75
CA LYS A 82 -7.80 -20.77 2.14
C LYS A 82 -7.96 -21.18 3.60
N GLU A 83 -6.99 -21.95 4.10
CA GLU A 83 -7.07 -22.58 5.42
C GLU A 83 -6.71 -21.60 6.54
N LYS A 84 -5.59 -20.87 6.38
CA LYS A 84 -5.12 -19.91 7.40
C LYS A 84 -5.88 -18.59 7.37
N ASN A 85 -6.20 -18.08 6.18
CA ASN A 85 -6.73 -16.73 5.97
C ASN A 85 -8.05 -16.74 5.20
N LYS A 86 -8.99 -17.62 5.61
CA LYS A 86 -10.29 -17.81 4.93
C LYS A 86 -11.05 -16.50 4.69
N LYS A 87 -11.10 -15.62 5.70
CA LYS A 87 -11.78 -14.31 5.62
C LYS A 87 -11.20 -13.42 4.52
N ASN A 88 -9.86 -13.41 4.38
CA ASN A 88 -9.16 -12.60 3.38
C ASN A 88 -9.43 -13.12 1.97
N TYR A 89 -9.38 -14.44 1.80
CA TYR A 89 -9.73 -15.10 0.55
C TYR A 89 -11.18 -14.79 0.13
N GLU A 90 -12.14 -14.91 1.05
CA GLU A 90 -13.55 -14.59 0.78
C GLU A 90 -13.76 -13.13 0.40
N GLU A 91 -13.03 -12.21 1.04
CA GLU A 91 -13.05 -10.78 0.71
C GLU A 91 -12.53 -10.53 -0.72
N ILE A 92 -11.38 -11.12 -1.09
CA ILE A 92 -10.84 -11.01 -2.45
C ILE A 92 -11.85 -11.54 -3.48
N VAL A 93 -12.44 -12.72 -3.23
CA VAL A 93 -13.45 -13.31 -4.13
C VAL A 93 -14.68 -12.41 -4.27
N LYS A 94 -15.16 -11.80 -3.18
CA LYS A 94 -16.27 -10.84 -3.22
C LYS A 94 -15.92 -9.62 -4.08
N LEU A 95 -14.70 -9.08 -3.94
CA LEU A 95 -14.23 -7.95 -4.75
C LEU A 95 -14.13 -8.31 -6.23
N LEU A 96 -13.56 -9.48 -6.55
CA LEU A 96 -13.48 -9.96 -7.94
C LEU A 96 -14.87 -10.12 -8.58
N LYS A 97 -15.85 -10.65 -7.82
CA LYS A 97 -17.25 -10.76 -8.26
C LYS A 97 -17.91 -9.41 -8.45
N HIS A 98 -17.69 -8.45 -7.54
CA HIS A 98 -18.23 -7.09 -7.63
C HIS A 98 -17.83 -6.41 -8.94
N PHE A 99 -16.55 -6.51 -9.32
CA PHE A 99 -16.03 -5.95 -10.59
C PHE A 99 -16.27 -6.85 -11.81
N LYS A 100 -17.00 -7.97 -11.65
CA LYS A 100 -17.26 -8.97 -12.70
C LYS A 100 -15.97 -9.45 -13.38
N LEU A 101 -14.90 -9.63 -12.59
CA LEU A 101 -13.60 -10.10 -13.08
C LEU A 101 -13.61 -11.63 -13.17
N LYS A 102 -13.19 -12.15 -14.33
CA LYS A 102 -13.09 -13.59 -14.58
C LYS A 102 -11.71 -14.09 -14.12
N TYR A 103 -11.72 -15.07 -13.22
CA TYR A 103 -10.52 -15.72 -12.72
C TYR A 103 -10.66 -17.25 -12.76
N TYR A 104 -9.51 -17.91 -12.80
CA TYR A 104 -9.37 -19.35 -12.60
C TYR A 104 -8.72 -19.58 -11.25
N GLU A 105 -9.26 -20.53 -10.51
CA GLU A 105 -8.70 -20.96 -9.26
C GLU A 105 -7.90 -22.24 -9.46
N SER A 106 -6.69 -22.27 -8.93
CA SER A 106 -5.85 -23.46 -8.89
C SER A 106 -5.19 -23.55 -7.53
N GLU A 107 -5.02 -24.75 -7.01
CA GLU A 107 -4.27 -24.98 -5.78
C GLU A 107 -2.83 -25.30 -6.14
N SER A 108 -1.89 -24.56 -5.59
CA SER A 108 -0.47 -24.88 -5.70
C SER A 108 0.01 -25.40 -4.35
N ALA A 109 0.39 -26.67 -4.30
CA ALA A 109 1.22 -27.20 -3.22
C ALA A 109 2.68 -26.81 -3.51
N SER A 110 3.11 -25.66 -3.00
CA SER A 110 4.56 -25.44 -2.77
C SER A 110 4.92 -26.03 -1.40
N LEU A 111 6.23 -26.17 -1.10
CA LEU A 111 6.82 -26.76 0.12
C LEU A 111 6.22 -26.23 1.46
N GLY A 112 4.97 -26.58 1.76
CA GLY A 112 4.18 -26.00 2.84
C GLY A 112 2.66 -26.19 2.65
N ASN A 113 1.88 -25.30 3.27
CA ASN A 113 0.41 -25.35 3.27
C ASN A 113 -0.19 -25.02 1.90
N LYS A 114 -1.40 -25.53 1.61
CA LYS A 114 -2.09 -25.28 0.34
C LYS A 114 -2.39 -23.78 0.18
N VAL A 115 -1.87 -23.19 -0.90
CA VAL A 115 -2.17 -21.81 -1.29
C VAL A 115 -3.07 -21.83 -2.52
N ALA A 116 -4.20 -21.12 -2.43
CA ALA A 116 -5.07 -20.92 -3.57
C ALA A 116 -4.52 -19.80 -4.42
N ARG A 117 -4.35 -20.09 -5.70
CA ARG A 117 -3.93 -19.14 -6.71
C ARG A 117 -5.14 -18.73 -7.53
N LEU A 118 -5.52 -17.46 -7.42
CA LEU A 118 -6.57 -16.81 -8.20
C LEU A 118 -5.92 -16.13 -9.40
N ARG A 119 -5.91 -16.82 -10.54
CA ARG A 119 -5.31 -16.33 -11.79
C ARG A 119 -6.35 -15.65 -12.66
N LEU A 120 -6.17 -14.36 -12.91
CA LEU A 120 -7.10 -13.60 -13.74
C LEU A 120 -6.92 -13.90 -15.22
N ASN A 121 -8.02 -13.87 -15.97
CA ASN A 121 -7.97 -13.97 -17.43
C ASN A 121 -7.33 -12.71 -18.05
N ALA A 122 -7.05 -12.76 -19.36
CA ALA A 122 -6.39 -11.64 -20.05
C ALA A 122 -7.21 -10.35 -20.00
N GLU A 123 -8.54 -10.43 -20.13
CA GLU A 123 -9.43 -9.27 -20.10
C GLU A 123 -9.45 -8.59 -18.74
N SER A 124 -9.58 -9.38 -17.66
CA SER A 124 -9.58 -8.88 -16.28
C SER A 124 -8.21 -8.32 -15.90
N SER A 125 -7.13 -8.98 -16.33
CA SER A 125 -5.77 -8.47 -16.13
C SER A 125 -5.55 -7.13 -16.82
N ARG A 126 -6.06 -6.94 -18.04
CA ARG A 126 -6.02 -5.63 -18.73
C ARG A 126 -6.75 -4.54 -17.96
N LYS A 127 -7.89 -4.83 -17.32
CA LYS A 127 -8.60 -3.86 -16.47
C LYS A 127 -7.74 -3.43 -15.28
N ILE A 128 -7.08 -4.39 -14.62
CA ILE A 128 -6.17 -4.09 -13.51
C ILE A 128 -4.97 -3.27 -13.98
N HIS A 129 -4.31 -3.66 -15.07
CA HIS A 129 -3.18 -2.90 -15.60
C HIS A 129 -3.54 -1.44 -15.93
N LYS A 130 -4.78 -1.18 -16.39
CA LYS A 130 -5.27 0.20 -16.58
C LYS A 130 -5.35 0.98 -15.27
N TRP A 131 -5.74 0.34 -14.17
CA TRP A 131 -5.79 1.00 -12.85
C TRP A 131 -4.40 1.32 -12.31
N PHE A 132 -3.42 0.46 -12.57
CA PHE A 132 -2.02 0.67 -12.16
C PHE A 132 -1.26 1.61 -13.11
N GLY A 133 -1.77 1.85 -14.32
CA GLY A 133 -1.09 2.65 -15.34
C GLY A 133 0.10 1.95 -16.01
N THR A 134 0.40 0.70 -15.63
CA THR A 134 1.49 -0.10 -16.22
C THR A 134 1.14 -1.58 -16.33
N ARG A 135 1.88 -2.27 -17.19
CA ARG A 135 1.75 -3.71 -17.46
C ARG A 135 2.83 -4.55 -16.78
N ASP A 136 3.96 -3.94 -16.43
CA ASP A 136 5.17 -4.68 -16.07
C ASP A 136 5.30 -4.97 -14.57
N SER A 137 4.62 -4.21 -13.72
CA SER A 137 4.62 -4.37 -12.27
C SER A 137 3.26 -4.04 -11.64
N VAL A 138 2.93 -4.70 -10.54
CA VAL A 138 1.76 -4.40 -9.68
C VAL A 138 2.16 -4.22 -8.22
N GLY A 139 3.43 -4.45 -7.86
CA GLY A 139 3.96 -4.30 -6.50
C GLY A 139 4.39 -2.88 -6.14
N PHE A 140 3.83 -1.86 -6.79
CA PHE A 140 4.08 -0.45 -6.47
C PHE A 140 2.76 0.27 -6.24
N ILE A 141 2.82 1.41 -5.56
CA ILE A 141 1.66 2.24 -5.23
C ILE A 141 1.46 3.25 -6.37
N PRO A 142 0.37 3.19 -7.16
CA PRO A 142 0.14 4.14 -8.24
C PRO A 142 -0.21 5.54 -7.71
N ASP A 143 0.01 6.57 -8.52
CA ASP A 143 -0.19 7.98 -8.13
C ASP A 143 -1.62 8.29 -7.68
N ILE A 144 -2.61 7.57 -8.23
CA ILE A 144 -4.01 7.71 -7.81
C ILE A 144 -4.20 7.34 -6.33
N LEU A 145 -3.43 6.38 -5.82
CA LEU A 145 -3.46 5.97 -4.41
C LEU A 145 -2.64 6.92 -3.52
N LEU A 146 -1.59 7.54 -4.05
CA LEU A 146 -0.77 8.53 -3.32
C LEU A 146 -1.53 9.84 -3.08
N ASN A 147 -2.39 10.24 -4.01
CA ASN A 147 -3.10 11.53 -3.96
C ASN A 147 -4.53 11.44 -3.39
N MET A 148 -4.88 10.36 -2.69
CA MET A 148 -6.21 10.19 -2.10
C MET A 148 -6.45 11.09 -0.87
N SER A 149 -7.70 11.15 -0.42
CA SER A 149 -8.06 11.75 0.86
C SER A 149 -7.59 10.90 2.05
N GLU A 150 -7.56 11.49 3.24
CA GLU A 150 -7.19 10.78 4.46
C GLU A 150 -8.03 9.52 4.72
N ARG A 151 -9.34 9.58 4.44
CA ARG A 151 -10.27 8.46 4.59
C ARG A 151 -9.88 7.29 3.69
N GLN A 152 -9.66 7.57 2.41
CA GLN A 152 -9.30 6.58 1.40
C GLN A 152 -7.89 6.02 1.62
N SER A 153 -6.91 6.87 1.99
CA SER A 153 -5.56 6.41 2.35
C SER A 153 -5.58 5.50 3.59
N LYS A 154 -6.39 5.82 4.61
CA LYS A 154 -6.57 4.94 5.79
C LYS A 154 -7.15 3.59 5.39
N LEU A 155 -8.15 3.58 4.51
CA LEU A 155 -8.74 2.35 3.99
C LEU A 155 -7.69 1.49 3.27
N PHE A 156 -6.92 2.10 2.36
CA PHE A 156 -5.82 1.44 1.65
C PHE A 156 -4.81 0.82 2.62
N ILE A 157 -4.26 1.62 3.54
CA ILE A 157 -3.24 1.17 4.50
C ILE A 157 -3.78 0.02 5.35
N HIS A 158 -5.03 0.13 5.82
CA HIS A 158 -5.65 -0.91 6.63
C HIS A 158 -5.79 -2.22 5.87
N THR A 159 -6.28 -2.19 4.64
CA THR A 159 -6.40 -3.39 3.80
C THR A 159 -5.03 -3.97 3.43
N TYR A 160 -4.06 -3.12 3.10
CA TYR A 160 -2.70 -3.55 2.78
C TYR A 160 -2.02 -4.24 3.97
N LEU A 161 -2.15 -3.68 5.18
CA LEU A 161 -1.66 -4.28 6.41
C LEU A 161 -2.28 -5.64 6.73
N LYS A 162 -3.58 -5.73 6.51
CA LYS A 162 -4.33 -6.97 6.67
C LYS A 162 -3.87 -8.04 5.70
N ALA A 163 -3.50 -7.64 4.48
CA ALA A 163 -3.00 -8.56 3.47
C ALA A 163 -1.64 -9.15 3.83
N ASP A 164 -0.70 -8.30 4.25
CA ASP A 164 0.66 -8.68 4.66
C ASP A 164 0.70 -9.48 5.98
N GLY A 165 -0.45 -9.72 6.64
CA GLY A 165 -0.57 -10.52 7.87
C GLY A 165 -0.11 -9.79 9.14
N PHE A 166 0.03 -8.46 9.09
CA PHE A 166 0.56 -7.63 10.18
C PHE A 166 -0.50 -7.16 11.19
N GLU A 167 -1.62 -7.87 11.37
CA GLU A 167 -2.74 -7.43 12.23
C GLU A 167 -2.36 -7.31 13.73
N ASN A 168 -1.29 -7.98 14.20
CA ASN A 168 -0.92 -8.01 15.63
C ASN A 168 0.41 -7.31 15.99
N CYS A 169 1.05 -6.60 15.06
CA CYS A 169 2.23 -5.82 15.43
C CYS A 169 1.80 -4.48 16.05
N LYS A 170 1.57 -4.49 17.38
CA LYS A 170 1.33 -3.32 18.24
C LYS A 170 2.03 -2.07 17.67
N ARG A 171 1.26 -1.15 17.06
CA ARG A 171 1.66 0.21 16.65
C ARG A 171 3.18 0.39 16.44
N LYS A 172 3.81 -0.43 15.59
CA LYS A 172 5.15 -0.11 15.10
C LYS A 172 4.95 0.75 13.87
N SER A 173 5.25 2.02 14.07
CA SER A 173 5.33 3.07 13.07
C SER A 173 5.64 2.54 11.67
N PHE A 174 4.73 2.81 10.72
CA PHE A 174 4.91 2.63 9.28
C PHE A 174 6.09 3.45 8.69
N TYR A 175 6.89 4.09 9.54
CA TYR A 175 7.87 5.11 9.18
C TYR A 175 9.27 4.59 8.90
N ASN A 176 9.55 3.29 9.02
CA ASN A 176 10.93 2.82 8.91
C ASN A 176 11.00 1.42 8.28
N ARG A 177 11.13 1.36 6.95
CA ARG A 177 12.13 0.51 6.23
C ARG A 177 11.96 0.32 4.72
N LYS A 178 11.01 0.94 4.02
CA LYS A 178 10.97 0.84 2.53
C LYS A 178 10.60 2.09 1.71
N TYR A 179 10.60 3.29 2.29
CA TYR A 179 10.47 4.54 1.52
C TYR A 179 11.84 5.19 1.29
N SER A 180 12.60 4.66 0.32
CA SER A 180 13.72 5.38 -0.32
C SER A 180 13.27 6.21 -1.53
N PHE A 181 11.95 6.34 -1.77
CA PHE A 181 11.40 7.00 -2.96
C PHE A 181 11.08 8.50 -2.80
N TYR A 182 11.15 9.08 -1.59
CA TYR A 182 10.89 10.50 -1.35
C TYR A 182 12.15 11.35 -1.14
N LYS A 183 13.28 10.98 -1.75
CA LYS A 183 14.54 11.73 -1.61
C LYS A 183 14.91 12.63 -2.80
N TYR A 184 14.02 12.83 -3.77
CA TYR A 184 14.38 13.54 -5.02
C TYR A 184 13.38 14.60 -5.52
N TYR A 185 12.48 15.12 -4.70
CA TYR A 185 11.76 16.36 -5.04
C TYR A 185 11.35 17.12 -3.78
N ALA A 186 12.30 17.89 -3.23
CA ALA A 186 12.11 19.12 -2.47
C ALA A 186 13.49 19.71 -2.11
#